data_AF-A0A8E2EXD5-F1
#
_entry.id   AF-A0A8E2EXD5-F1
#
_cell.length_a   1.000
_cell.length_b   1.000
_cell.length_c   1.000
_cell.angle_alpha   90.00
_cell.angle_beta   90.00
_cell.angle_gamma   90.00
#
_symmetry.space_group_name_H-M   'P 1'
#
loop_
_entity.id
_entity.type
_entity.pdbx_description
1 polymer ?
#
loop_
_entity_poly.entity_id
_entity_poly.type
_entity_poly.pdbx_seq_one_letter_code
_entity_poly.pdbx_strand_id
1 'polypeptide(L)'
;ENQIYFNLWNYPSLTISQEHIEEGLEHLKFEDILQYVALPSITLEKKPISSKHVKKYFKSPESKGRSDLVFLFKFLRNEGVKRVIRVIVDDTRSSAHSDAEIEKALGGLKIE
;
A
#
# COMPACT_ATOMS: atom_id res chain seq x y z
N GLU A 1 -8.87 -12.36 15.91
CA GLU A 1 -7.95 -13.20 15.12
C GLU A 1 -7.09 -12.28 14.25
N ASN A 2 -5.82 -12.59 14.07
CA ASN A 2 -4.94 -11.79 13.24
C ASN A 2 -5.06 -12.21 11.77
N GLN A 3 -4.96 -11.23 10.86
CA GLN A 3 -5.05 -11.43 9.43
C GLN A 3 -3.72 -11.97 8.89
N ILE A 4 -3.81 -13.06 8.14
CA ILE A 4 -2.68 -13.71 7.45
C ILE A 4 -2.60 -13.35 5.96
N TYR A 5 -3.52 -12.53 5.46
CA TYR A 5 -3.53 -12.05 4.09
C TYR A 5 -4.04 -10.60 4.01
N PHE A 6 -3.66 -9.91 2.93
CA PHE A 6 -4.22 -8.61 2.58
C PHE A 6 -4.71 -8.65 1.14
N ASN A 7 -6.03 -8.59 0.93
CA ASN A 7 -6.64 -8.75 -0.39
C ASN A 7 -7.63 -7.61 -0.68
N LEU A 8 -7.34 -6.83 -1.72
CA LEU A 8 -8.19 -5.74 -2.18
C LEU A 8 -8.98 -6.07 -3.45
N TRP A 9 -8.88 -7.29 -4.01
CA TRP A 9 -9.63 -7.68 -5.22
C TRP A 9 -11.15 -7.70 -5.03
N ASN A 10 -11.62 -7.84 -3.79
CA ASN A 10 -13.05 -7.80 -3.47
C ASN A 10 -13.57 -6.37 -3.21
N TYR A 11 -12.72 -5.36 -3.37
CA TYR A 11 -13.09 -3.98 -3.12
C TYR A 11 -13.91 -3.42 -4.31
N PRO A 12 -15.10 -2.86 -4.08
CA PRO A 12 -16.06 -2.55 -5.15
C PRO A 12 -15.65 -1.37 -6.03
N SER A 13 -14.70 -0.53 -5.61
CA SER A 13 -14.22 0.61 -6.37
C SER A 13 -12.76 0.50 -6.77
N LEU A 14 -12.45 1.00 -7.96
CA LEU A 14 -11.07 1.10 -8.47
C LEU A 14 -10.26 2.23 -7.82
N THR A 15 -10.93 3.04 -6.99
CA THR A 15 -10.34 4.17 -6.29
C THR A 15 -10.62 4.00 -4.81
N ILE A 16 -9.57 4.12 -4.01
CA ILE A 16 -9.64 4.04 -2.55
C ILE A 16 -8.91 5.25 -1.97
N SER A 17 -9.51 5.93 -1.00
CA SER A 17 -8.87 7.06 -0.36
C SER A 17 -7.86 6.59 0.68
N GLN A 18 -6.81 7.39 0.91
CA GLN A 18 -5.80 7.06 1.91
C GLN A 18 -6.41 6.97 3.33
N GLU A 19 -7.37 7.84 3.64
CA GLU A 19 -8.15 7.78 4.89
C GLU A 19 -8.86 6.44 5.04
N HIS A 20 -9.48 5.93 3.98
CA HIS A 20 -10.23 4.68 4.08
C HIS A 20 -9.31 3.47 4.31
N ILE A 21 -8.08 3.48 3.78
CA ILE A 21 -7.06 2.48 4.12
C ILE A 21 -6.67 2.60 5.59
N GLU A 22 -6.38 3.82 6.06
CA GLU A 22 -5.90 4.04 7.43
C GLU A 22 -6.99 3.71 8.47
N GLU A 23 -8.22 4.20 8.27
CA GLU A 23 -9.36 3.99 9.17
C GLU A 23 -9.97 2.59 9.03
N GLY A 24 -10.13 2.10 7.80
CA GLY A 24 -10.75 0.79 7.54
C GLY A 24 -9.88 -0.38 7.99
N LEU A 25 -8.57 -0.17 8.11
CA LEU A 25 -7.62 -1.19 8.55
C LEU A 25 -7.10 -0.96 9.98
N GLU A 26 -7.45 0.14 10.65
CA GLU A 26 -7.05 0.42 12.05
C GLU A 26 -7.46 -0.70 13.02
N HIS A 27 -8.58 -1.37 12.73
CA HIS A 27 -9.10 -2.46 13.56
C HIS A 27 -8.56 -3.85 13.16
N LEU A 28 -7.82 -3.95 12.05
CA LEU A 28 -7.23 -5.20 11.61
C LEU A 28 -5.83 -5.34 12.20
N LYS A 29 -5.59 -6.47 12.87
CA LYS A 29 -4.26 -6.85 13.32
C LYS A 29 -3.70 -7.85 12.32
N PHE A 30 -2.49 -7.63 11.84
CA PHE A 30 -1.81 -8.55 10.94
C PHE A 30 -0.86 -9.46 11.70
N GLU A 31 -0.67 -10.67 11.21
CA GLU A 31 0.47 -11.50 11.59
C GLU A 31 1.78 -10.89 11.04
N ASP A 32 2.92 -11.21 11.65
CA ASP A 32 4.21 -10.70 11.16
C ASP A 32 4.63 -11.35 9.82
N ILE A 33 3.99 -12.46 9.47
CA ILE A 33 4.14 -13.16 8.18
C ILE A 33 2.76 -13.25 7.51
N LEU A 34 2.64 -12.64 6.32
CA LEU A 34 1.46 -12.81 5.46
C LEU A 34 1.69 -13.92 4.44
N GLN A 35 0.70 -14.80 4.28
CA GLN A 35 0.70 -15.81 3.22
C GLN A 35 0.58 -15.17 1.84
N TYR A 36 -0.26 -14.14 1.70
CA TYR A 36 -0.32 -13.40 0.44
C TYR A 36 -0.82 -11.97 0.59
N VAL A 37 -0.37 -11.14 -0.36
CA VAL A 37 -0.87 -9.78 -0.61
C VAL A 37 -1.39 -9.74 -2.04
N ALA A 38 -2.64 -9.34 -2.24
CA ALA A 38 -3.29 -9.28 -3.54
C ALA A 38 -3.91 -7.89 -3.77
N LEU A 39 -3.35 -7.14 -4.71
CA LEU A 39 -3.72 -5.76 -5.03
C LEU A 39 -4.22 -5.69 -6.48
N PRO A 40 -5.49 -5.35 -6.73
CA PRO A 40 -5.96 -5.06 -8.08
C PRO A 40 -5.39 -3.71 -8.55
N SER A 41 -5.70 -3.31 -9.79
CA SER A 41 -5.30 -1.99 -10.31
C SER A 41 -6.11 -0.87 -9.64
N ILE A 42 -5.72 -0.49 -8.42
CA ILE A 42 -6.37 0.55 -7.59
C ILE A 42 -5.59 1.86 -7.58
N THR A 43 -6.31 2.96 -7.70
CA THR A 43 -5.77 4.32 -7.57
C THR A 43 -5.97 4.81 -6.14
N LEU A 44 -4.91 5.25 -5.48
CA LEU A 44 -5.02 5.89 -4.17
C LEU A 44 -5.30 7.39 -4.32
N GLU A 45 -6.45 7.81 -3.79
CA GLU A 45 -6.75 9.24 -3.64
C GLU A 45 -6.01 9.79 -2.41
N LYS A 46 -5.10 10.73 -2.66
CA LYS A 46 -4.33 11.41 -1.63
C LYS A 46 -5.24 12.39 -0.90
N LYS A 47 -5.14 12.44 0.43
CA LYS A 47 -5.79 13.47 1.25
C LYS A 47 -5.43 14.86 0.70
N PRO A 48 -6.40 15.79 0.54
CA PRO A 48 -6.06 17.17 0.26
C PRO A 48 -5.23 17.71 1.42
N ILE A 49 -4.02 18.19 1.11
CA ILE A 49 -3.07 18.65 2.11
C ILE A 49 -3.63 19.93 2.73
N SER A 50 -4.34 19.82 3.86
CA SER A 50 -4.70 21.00 4.65
C SER A 50 -3.43 21.55 5.26
N SER A 51 -2.99 22.69 4.71
CA SER A 51 -1.76 23.38 5.07
C SER A 51 -1.82 23.80 6.54
N LYS A 52 -1.17 23.06 7.45
CA LYS A 52 -0.55 23.61 8.68
C LYS A 52 0.22 22.59 9.53
N HIS A 53 0.03 21.27 9.41
CA HIS A 53 0.69 20.29 10.30
C HIS A 53 1.24 19.04 9.59
N VAL A 54 2.08 19.16 8.55
CA VAL A 54 2.77 17.98 7.98
C VAL A 54 4.22 18.32 7.61
N LYS A 55 5.10 18.39 8.61
CA LYS A 55 6.56 18.53 8.40
C LYS A 55 7.36 17.24 8.56
N LYS A 56 6.74 16.07 8.83
CA LYS A 56 7.52 14.85 9.11
C LYS A 56 7.21 13.60 8.26
N TYR A 57 6.05 13.52 7.59
CA TYR A 57 5.67 12.28 6.89
C TYR A 57 5.63 12.37 5.36
N PHE A 58 5.60 13.57 4.77
CA PHE A 58 5.41 13.74 3.33
C PHE A 58 6.26 14.91 2.78
N LYS A 59 7.58 14.72 2.77
CA LYS A 59 8.43 15.34 1.75
C LYS A 59 8.94 14.23 0.85
N SER A 60 8.19 13.92 -0.21
CA SER A 60 8.82 13.52 -1.46
C SER A 60 8.32 14.47 -2.53
N PRO A 61 9.21 15.24 -3.17
CA PRO A 61 8.85 16.12 -4.25
C PRO A 61 8.46 15.27 -5.47
N GLU A 62 7.43 15.70 -6.20
CA GLU A 62 7.27 15.48 -7.64
C GLU A 62 7.65 14.09 -8.20
N SER A 63 7.13 13.01 -7.62
CA SER A 63 7.16 11.71 -8.30
C SER A 63 6.03 11.71 -9.34
N LYS A 64 6.38 11.84 -10.62
CA LYS A 64 5.47 11.77 -11.79
C LYS A 64 4.83 10.38 -12.00
N GLY A 65 4.92 9.47 -11.03
CA GLY A 65 4.45 8.08 -11.07
C GLY A 65 3.43 7.77 -9.97
N ARG A 66 2.75 6.63 -10.11
CA ARG A 66 1.82 6.13 -9.09
C ARG A 66 2.63 5.63 -7.91
N SER A 67 2.41 6.22 -6.74
CA SER A 67 3.07 5.80 -5.51
C SER A 67 2.20 4.87 -4.66
N ASP A 68 1.18 4.28 -5.27
CA ASP A 68 0.09 3.58 -4.59
C ASP A 68 0.62 2.33 -3.88
N LEU A 69 1.42 1.52 -4.59
CA LEU A 69 2.08 0.34 -4.01
C LEU A 69 3.02 0.71 -2.86
N VAL A 70 3.80 1.79 -3.03
CA VAL A 70 4.73 2.25 -2.00
C VAL A 70 3.99 2.59 -0.71
N PHE A 71 2.83 3.23 -0.82
CA PHE A 71 1.99 3.54 0.33
C PHE A 71 1.46 2.26 1.00
N LEU A 72 0.86 1.34 0.24
CA LEU A 72 0.24 0.13 0.78
C LEU A 72 1.26 -0.79 1.48
N PHE A 73 2.41 -1.04 0.86
CA PHE A 73 3.44 -1.88 1.49
C PHE A 73 4.11 -1.18 2.68
N LYS A 74 4.22 0.15 2.67
CA LYS A 74 4.65 0.90 3.85
C LYS A 74 3.64 0.81 4.99
N PHE A 75 2.35 0.86 4.69
CA PHE A 75 1.30 0.65 5.66
C PHE A 75 1.42 -0.72 6.33
N LEU A 76 1.53 -1.81 5.54
CA LEU A 76 1.70 -3.16 6.08
C LEU A 76 2.93 -3.29 7.00
N ARG A 77 4.05 -2.63 6.65
CA ARG A 77 5.24 -2.59 7.52
C ARG A 77 4.97 -1.88 8.85
N ASN A 78 4.24 -0.78 8.83
CA ASN A 78 3.89 -0.04 10.04
C ASN A 78 2.98 -0.87 10.95
N GLU A 79 2.12 -1.71 10.36
CA GLU A 79 1.29 -2.69 11.07
C GLU A 79 2.06 -3.93 11.57
N GLY A 80 3.38 -3.97 11.39
CA GLY A 80 4.25 -5.01 11.94
C GLY A 80 4.51 -6.20 11.01
N VAL A 81 4.03 -6.17 9.77
CA VAL A 81 4.34 -7.20 8.77
C VAL A 81 5.81 -7.13 8.40
N LYS A 82 6.49 -8.28 8.46
CA LYS A 82 7.93 -8.42 8.16
C LYS A 82 8.19 -9.27 6.93
N ARG A 83 7.30 -10.22 6.63
CA ARG A 83 7.45 -11.18 5.53
C ARG A 83 6.14 -11.34 4.77
N VAL A 84 6.22 -11.48 3.45
CA VAL A 84 5.10 -11.81 2.58
C VAL A 84 5.53 -12.97 1.66
N ILE A 85 4.80 -14.08 1.72
CA ILE A 85 5.15 -15.29 0.94
C ILE A 85 4.75 -15.13 -0.53
N ARG A 86 3.68 -14.40 -0.85
CA ARG A 86 3.24 -14.19 -2.22
C ARG A 86 2.67 -12.80 -2.44
N VAL A 87 3.14 -12.12 -3.48
CA VAL A 87 2.62 -10.82 -3.91
C VAL A 87 1.95 -10.97 -5.27
N ILE A 88 0.70 -10.52 -5.39
CA ILE A 88 -0.08 -10.49 -6.62
C ILE A 88 -0.50 -9.05 -6.85
N VAL A 89 0.01 -8.41 -7.90
CA VAL A 89 -0.32 -7.03 -8.25
C VAL A 89 -0.80 -7.01 -9.70
N ASP A 90 -1.97 -6.41 -9.93
CA ASP A 90 -2.43 -6.07 -11.28
C ASP A 90 -2.01 -4.64 -11.65
N ASP A 91 -0.94 -4.54 -12.43
CA ASP A 91 -0.36 -3.28 -12.90
C ASP A 91 -0.48 -3.11 -14.42
N THR A 92 -1.47 -3.77 -15.04
CA THR A 92 -1.61 -3.84 -16.51
C THR A 92 -2.18 -2.57 -17.16
N ARG A 93 -2.59 -1.57 -16.36
CA ARG A 93 -3.15 -0.31 -16.89
C ARG A 93 -2.06 0.63 -17.41
N SER A 94 -2.45 1.57 -18.28
CA SER A 94 -1.55 2.51 -18.97
C SER A 94 -0.68 3.40 -18.06
N SER A 95 -1.01 3.47 -16.76
CA SER A 95 -0.22 4.11 -15.72
C SER A 95 0.42 3.06 -14.80
N ALA A 96 1.24 2.18 -15.37
CA ALA A 96 1.99 1.19 -14.60
C ALA A 96 3.04 1.85 -13.68
N HIS A 97 3.40 1.15 -12.61
CA HIS A 97 4.48 1.53 -11.72
C HIS A 97 5.83 1.31 -12.41
N SER A 98 6.79 2.19 -12.14
CA SER A 98 8.16 1.94 -12.58
C SER A 98 8.82 0.85 -11.73
N ASP A 99 9.78 0.11 -12.28
CA ASP A 99 10.56 -0.90 -11.53
C ASP A 99 11.11 -0.33 -10.21
N ALA A 100 11.64 0.90 -10.24
CA ALA A 100 12.15 1.58 -9.05
C ALA A 100 11.06 1.82 -7.98
N GLU A 101 9.80 2.02 -8.37
CA GLU A 101 8.68 2.17 -7.43
C GLU A 101 8.29 0.82 -6.82
N ILE A 102 8.36 -0.26 -7.61
CA ILE A 102 8.11 -1.63 -7.14
C ILE A 102 9.20 -2.05 -6.13
N GLU A 103 10.47 -1.86 -6.48
CA GLU A 103 11.59 -2.14 -5.58
C GLU A 103 11.48 -1.36 -4.27
N LYS A 104 11.12 -0.07 -4.35
CA LYS A 104 10.90 0.78 -3.18
C LYS A 104 9.70 0.33 -2.34
N ALA A 105 8.64 -0.14 -2.98
CA ALA A 105 7.45 -0.63 -2.29
C ALA A 105 7.76 -1.89 -1.48
N LEU A 106 8.43 -2.86 -2.11
CA LEU A 106 8.79 -4.14 -1.49
C LEU A 106 9.98 -4.02 -0.51
N GLY A 107 10.79 -2.97 -0.65
CA GLY A 107 11.92 -2.69 0.22
C GLY A 107 11.56 -2.71 1.71
N GLY A 108 12.34 -3.48 2.48
CA GLY A 108 12.13 -3.65 3.92
C GLY A 108 11.15 -4.76 4.30
N LEU A 109 10.57 -5.48 3.34
CA LEU A 109 9.86 -6.74 3.55
C LEU A 109 10.72 -7.90 3.03
N LYS A 110 10.63 -9.06 3.69
CA LYS A 110 11.14 -10.32 3.13
C LYS A 110 10.08 -10.90 2.20
N ILE A 111 10.37 -10.90 0.90
CA ILE A 111 9.52 -11.53 -0.12
C ILE A 111 10.15 -12.87 -0.48
N GLU A 112 9.35 -13.93 -0.58
CA GLU A 112 9.76 -15.27 -1.04
C GLU A 112 9.16 -15.63 -2.40
#